data_AF-V5GY26-F1
#
_entry.id   AF-V5GY26-F1
#
_cell.length_a   1.000
_cell.length_b   1.000
_cell.length_c   1.000
_cell.angle_alpha   90.00
_cell.angle_beta   90.00
_cell.angle_gamma   90.00
#
_symmetry.space_group_name_H-M   'P 1'
#
loop_
_entity.id
_entity.type
_entity.pdbx_description
1 polymer ?
#
loop_
_entity_poly.entity_id
_entity_poly.type
_entity_poly.pdbx_seq_one_letter_code
_entity_poly.pdbx_strand_id
1 'polypeptide(L)'
;MMGSLLIRLVLLSVFCSRLDVGAEQCYVRREVVTSPDVAEVTGPLSNAIRVGCTMYISGQIGLIPETNTLISGGIINETRQALTNLGNVLKAGRLS
;
A
#
# COMPACT_ATOMS: atom_id res chain seq x y z
N MET A 1 -18.72 -19.91 -42.48
CA MET A 1 -19.43 -19.94 -41.18
C MET A 1 -18.57 -20.43 -40.02
N MET A 2 -17.61 -21.35 -40.21
CA MET A 2 -16.75 -21.88 -39.12
C MET A 2 -15.64 -20.89 -38.65
N GLY A 3 -15.03 -20.14 -39.57
CA GLY A 3 -13.86 -19.29 -39.29
C GLY A 3 -14.16 -18.04 -38.45
N SER A 4 -15.34 -17.42 -38.60
CA SER A 4 -15.74 -16.27 -37.77
C SER A 4 -16.09 -16.66 -36.34
N LEU A 5 -16.48 -17.92 -36.10
CA LEU A 5 -16.76 -18.47 -34.78
C LEU A 5 -15.46 -18.68 -33.98
N LEU A 6 -14.42 -19.20 -34.64
CA LEU A 6 -13.09 -19.39 -34.05
C LEU A 6 -12.46 -18.06 -33.63
N ILE A 7 -12.54 -17.03 -34.47
CA ILE A 7 -12.03 -15.69 -34.15
C ILE A 7 -12.77 -15.09 -32.94
N ARG A 8 -14.09 -15.26 -32.84
CA ARG A 8 -14.87 -14.81 -31.69
C ARG A 8 -14.53 -15.57 -30.40
N LEU A 9 -14.27 -16.87 -30.49
CA LEU A 9 -13.87 -17.70 -29.34
C LEU A 9 -12.48 -17.30 -28.80
N VAL A 10 -11.52 -17.05 -29.69
CA VAL A 10 -10.17 -16.59 -29.32
C VAL A 10 -10.22 -15.17 -28.73
N LEU A 11 -11.03 -14.27 -29.30
CA LEU A 11 -11.22 -12.94 -28.73
C LEU A 11 -11.91 -12.99 -27.36
N LEU A 12 -12.90 -13.87 -27.17
CA LEU A 12 -13.59 -14.06 -25.89
C LEU A 12 -12.66 -14.68 -24.83
N SER A 13 -11.78 -15.61 -25.19
CA SER A 13 -10.82 -16.19 -24.25
C SER A 13 -9.72 -15.20 -23.84
N VAL A 14 -9.27 -14.33 -24.75
CA VAL A 14 -8.34 -13.24 -24.45
C VAL A 14 -9.01 -12.15 -23.60
N PHE A 15 -10.31 -11.93 -23.78
CA PHE A 15 -11.09 -11.01 -22.95
C PHE A 15 -11.32 -11.57 -21.54
N CYS A 16 -11.59 -12.88 -21.43
CA CYS A 16 -11.83 -13.56 -20.14
C CYS A 16 -10.56 -13.67 -19.28
N SER A 17 -9.39 -13.86 -19.89
CA SER A 17 -8.10 -13.88 -19.20
C SER A 17 -7.58 -12.49 -18.78
N ARG A 18 -8.30 -11.42 -19.14
CA ARG A 18 -8.08 -10.06 -18.63
C ARG A 18 -9.14 -9.64 -17.59
N LEU A 19 -10.07 -10.54 -17.26
CA LEU A 19 -11.14 -10.30 -16.29
C LEU A 19 -10.83 -10.89 -14.90
N ASP A 20 -9.56 -11.15 -14.57
CA ASP A 20 -9.12 -11.27 -13.18
C ASP A 20 -9.11 -9.88 -12.51
N VAL A 21 -10.31 -9.30 -12.44
CA VAL A 21 -10.60 -8.09 -11.69
C VAL A 21 -10.83 -8.52 -10.23
N GLY A 22 -9.84 -8.23 -9.39
CA GLY A 22 -10.14 -7.62 -8.09
C GLY A 22 -10.25 -8.51 -6.86
N ALA A 23 -9.85 -9.77 -6.87
CA ALA A 23 -9.66 -10.51 -5.62
C ALA A 23 -8.17 -10.51 -5.22
N GLU A 24 -7.74 -9.56 -4.38
CA GLU A 24 -6.53 -9.77 -3.60
C GLU A 24 -6.77 -11.03 -2.76
N GLN A 25 -6.07 -12.12 -3.06
CA GLN A 25 -6.22 -13.37 -2.33
C GLN A 25 -5.67 -13.14 -0.91
N CYS A 26 -6.58 -12.98 0.07
CA CYS A 26 -6.20 -12.84 1.48
C CYS A 26 -5.73 -14.17 2.05
N TYR A 27 -4.51 -14.54 1.71
CA TYR A 27 -3.79 -15.63 2.32
C TYR A 27 -3.08 -15.13 3.57
N VAL A 28 -3.09 -15.93 4.64
CA VAL A 28 -2.46 -15.60 5.92
C VAL A 28 -0.94 -15.71 5.78
N ARG A 29 -0.34 -14.68 5.18
CA ARG A 29 1.12 -14.49 5.08
C ARG A 29 1.48 -13.16 5.72
N ARG A 30 2.56 -13.18 6.49
CA ARG A 30 3.20 -11.96 6.99
C ARG A 30 4.00 -11.30 5.87
N GLU A 31 3.62 -10.08 5.52
CA GLU A 31 4.35 -9.22 4.60
C GLU A 31 4.81 -7.96 5.33
N VAL A 32 6.07 -7.56 5.11
CA VAL A 32 6.63 -6.31 5.62
C VAL A 32 6.37 -5.23 4.60
N VAL A 33 5.72 -4.14 5.02
CA VAL A 33 5.48 -2.97 4.19
C VAL A 33 6.44 -1.87 4.63
N THR A 34 7.24 -1.37 3.69
CA THR A 34 8.16 -0.25 3.88
C THR A 34 7.71 0.92 3.01
N SER A 35 7.87 2.14 3.52
CA SER A 35 7.58 3.36 2.76
C SER A 35 8.82 4.25 2.75
N PRO A 36 9.31 4.68 1.56
CA PRO A 36 10.42 5.63 1.47
C PRO A 36 9.99 7.06 1.84
N ASP A 37 8.69 7.33 1.88
CA ASP A 37 8.11 8.66 2.12
C ASP A 37 7.82 8.92 3.61
N VAL A 38 8.45 8.16 4.51
CA VAL A 38 8.40 8.34 5.96
C VAL A 38 9.80 8.20 6.55
N ALA A 39 9.99 8.78 7.74
CA ALA A 39 11.24 8.66 8.49
C ALA A 39 11.66 7.19 8.65
N GLU A 40 12.96 6.95 8.53
CA GLU A 40 13.51 5.61 8.63
C GLU A 40 13.23 5.02 10.02
N VAL A 41 12.84 3.75 10.01
CA VAL A 41 12.51 3.03 11.22
C VAL A 41 13.80 2.53 11.88
N THR A 42 14.18 3.18 12.97
CA THR A 42 15.31 2.73 13.80
C THR A 42 14.83 1.71 14.83
N GLY A 43 15.30 0.47 14.75
CA GLY A 43 15.05 -0.58 15.75
C GLY A 43 14.21 -1.78 15.25
N PRO A 44 13.80 -2.70 16.14
CA PRO A 44 13.10 -3.94 15.77
C PRO A 44 11.61 -3.71 15.48
N LEU A 45 11.30 -2.79 14.55
CA LEU A 45 9.94 -2.50 14.08
C LEU A 45 9.92 -2.29 12.55
N SER A 46 8.73 -2.25 11.97
CA SER A 46 8.50 -2.01 10.52
C SER A 46 7.50 -0.86 10.36
N ASN A 47 7.44 -0.19 9.20
CA ASN A 47 6.43 0.85 8.98
C ASN A 47 5.02 0.27 9.10
N ALA A 48 4.78 -0.88 8.47
CA ALA A 48 3.58 -1.68 8.66
C ALA A 48 3.84 -3.18 8.39
N ILE A 49 2.94 -4.01 8.91
CA ILE A 49 2.88 -5.44 8.64
C ILE A 49 1.50 -5.77 8.09
N ARG A 50 1.44 -6.48 6.96
CA ARG A 50 0.20 -7.02 6.40
C ARG A 50 0.07 -8.50 6.74
N VAL A 51 -1.13 -8.90 7.15
CA VAL A 51 -1.53 -10.29 7.35
C VAL A 51 -2.93 -10.47 6.76
N GLY A 52 -3.03 -11.27 5.69
CA GLY A 52 -4.29 -11.40 4.93
C GLY A 52 -4.76 -10.04 4.42
N CYS A 53 -6.02 -9.70 4.67
CA CYS A 53 -6.59 -8.40 4.25
C CYS A 53 -6.33 -7.25 5.24
N THR A 54 -5.61 -7.47 6.34
CA THR A 54 -5.43 -6.46 7.39
C THR A 54 -3.99 -5.96 7.41
N MET A 55 -3.82 -4.64 7.45
CA MET A 55 -2.53 -3.98 7.61
C MET A 55 -2.45 -3.30 8.97
N TYR A 56 -1.46 -3.70 9.76
CA TYR A 56 -1.13 -3.14 11.06
C TYR A 56 -0.03 -2.11 10.87
N ILE A 57 -0.31 -0.86 11.21
CA ILE A 57 0.59 0.28 10.96
C ILE A 57 1.24 0.68 12.29
N SER A 58 2.56 0.88 12.28
CA SER A 58 3.27 1.42 13.45
C SER A 58 2.87 2.87 13.70
N GLY A 59 2.97 3.34 14.95
CA GLY A 59 2.69 4.73 15.30
C GLY A 59 3.52 5.70 14.44
N GLN A 60 2.85 6.70 13.87
CA GLN A 60 3.49 7.74 13.06
C GLN A 60 3.68 9.01 13.88
N ILE A 61 4.88 9.57 13.82
CA ILE A 61 5.27 10.82 14.49
C ILE A 61 5.40 11.90 13.42
N GLY A 62 5.26 13.18 13.81
CA GLY A 62 5.43 14.34 12.94
C GLY A 62 6.87 14.61 12.49
N LEU A 63 7.63 13.56 12.15
CA LEU A 63 8.98 13.67 11.60
C LEU A 63 8.92 13.99 10.10
N ILE A 64 9.87 14.81 9.65
CA ILE A 64 10.13 15.08 8.24
C ILE A 64 11.03 13.96 7.69
N PRO A 65 10.62 13.21 6.64
CA PRO A 65 11.36 12.06 6.13
C PRO A 65 12.81 12.37 5.72
N GLU A 66 13.03 13.55 5.14
CA GLU A 66 14.33 13.95 4.60
C GLU A 66 15.35 14.27 5.69
N THR A 67 14.89 14.79 6.84
CA THR A 67 15.77 15.26 7.91
C THR A 67 15.74 14.37 9.14
N ASN A 68 14.76 13.47 9.24
CA ASN A 68 14.44 12.71 10.46
C ASN A 68 14.29 13.61 11.71
N THR A 69 13.86 14.86 11.53
CA THR A 69 13.59 15.80 12.64
C THR A 69 12.10 16.08 12.78
N LEU A 70 11.67 16.39 14.00
CA LEU A 70 10.30 16.81 14.27
C LEU A 70 10.00 18.12 13.55
N ILE A 71 8.84 18.22 12.90
CA ILE A 71 8.40 19.45 12.24
C ILE A 71 8.20 20.57 13.25
N SER A 72 8.66 21.77 12.92
CA SER A 72 8.48 22.96 13.77
C SER A 72 7.03 23.47 13.76
N GLY A 73 6.67 24.25 14.78
CA GLY A 73 5.36 24.91 14.90
C GLY A 73 4.38 24.22 15.85
N GLY A 74 4.84 23.23 16.61
CA GLY A 74 4.11 22.61 17.71
C GLY A 74 3.01 21.65 17.27
N ILE A 75 2.09 21.36 18.19
CA ILE A 75 1.18 20.21 18.10
C ILE A 75 0.34 20.16 16.83
N ILE A 76 -0.11 21.30 16.29
CA ILE A 76 -0.94 21.34 15.08
C ILE A 76 -0.15 20.83 13.87
N ASN A 77 1.10 21.29 13.72
CA ASN A 77 1.96 20.89 12.60
C ASN A 77 2.45 19.46 12.76
N GLU A 78 2.83 19.07 13.98
CA GLU A 78 3.24 17.69 14.28
C GLU A 78 2.11 16.70 14.02
N THR A 79 0.88 17.03 14.43
CA THR A 79 -0.30 16.18 14.17
C THR A 79 -0.56 16.07 12.68
N ARG A 80 -0.50 17.18 11.94
CA ARG A 80 -0.67 17.16 10.48
C ARG A 80 0.39 16.30 9.82
N GLN A 81 1.66 16.45 10.21
CA GLN A 81 2.75 15.65 9.64
C GLN A 81 2.63 14.17 10.00
N ALA A 82 2.23 13.84 11.23
CA ALA A 82 1.98 12.45 11.64
C ALA A 82 0.89 11.80 10.78
N LEU A 83 -0.21 12.51 10.51
CA LEU A 83 -1.28 12.03 9.62
C LEU A 83 -0.83 11.93 8.16
N THR A 84 -0.01 12.87 7.67
CA THR A 84 0.62 12.79 6.35
C THR A 84 1.48 11.54 6.22
N ASN A 85 2.34 11.27 7.22
CA ASN A 85 3.20 10.09 7.27
C ASN A 85 2.36 8.80 7.30
N LEU A 86 1.26 8.78 8.06
CA LEU A 86 0.32 7.66 8.07
C LEU A 86 -0.30 7.41 6.68
N GLY A 87 -0.70 8.46 5.97
CA GLY A 87 -1.16 8.37 4.59
C GLY A 87 -0.09 7.81 3.65
N ASN A 88 1.18 8.15 3.85
CA ASN A 88 2.29 7.63 3.06
C ASN A 88 2.54 6.13 3.32
N VAL A 89 2.37 5.66 4.55
CA VAL A 89 2.42 4.20 4.85
C VAL A 89 1.24 3.46 4.25
N LEU A 90 0.04 4.04 4.29
CA LEU A 90 -1.15 3.48 3.64
C LEU A 90 -0.93 3.29 2.14
N LYS A 91 -0.42 4.32 1.46
CA LYS A 91 -0.10 4.28 0.03
C LYS A 91 0.95 3.23 -0.32
N ALA A 92 1.97 3.05 0.51
CA ALA A 92 2.96 1.97 0.33
C ALA A 92 2.30 0.58 0.38
N GLY A 93 1.24 0.44 1.18
CA GLY A 93 0.34 -0.71 1.17
C GLY A 93 -0.75 -0.68 0.09
N ARG A 94 -0.77 0.25 -0.87
CA ARG A 94 -1.89 0.38 -1.83
C ARG A 94 -3.26 0.58 -1.17
N LEU A 95 -3.28 1.19 0.01
CA LEU A 95 -4.47 1.62 0.75
C LEU A 95 -4.57 3.16 0.75
N SER A 96 -5.71 3.70 1.18
CA SER A 96 -5.99 5.15 1.26
C SER A 96 -6.37 5.59 2.66
#